data_AF-A0A7X1GT86-F1
#
_entry.id   AF-A0A7X1GT86-F1
#
_cell.length_a   1.000
_cell.length_b   1.000
_cell.length_c   1.000
_cell.angle_alpha   90.00
_cell.angle_beta   90.00
_cell.angle_gamma   90.00
#
_symmetry.space_group_name_H-M   'P 1'
#
loop_
_entity.id
_entity.type
_entity.pdbx_description
1 polymer ?
#
loop_
_entity_poly.entity_id
_entity_poly.type
_entity_poly.pdbx_seq_one_letter_code
_entity_poly.pdbx_strand_id
1 'polypeptide(L)'
;MVRKSLVCRSLLLTLVVIVGSCFYGPSVVRADETLWEMGAQGGWSYNDDEESFNQADIIVAYRLPLQWQRWDVLNASTRLTGMVSVLDGGGDTGLLGTLGLELLIGLGDSPFEFRTGGGATLMSRYKYGDEDFGGAFQFTSHLGLEYHFLESLSAFTRIQHMSNAGIYSRTRG
;
A
#
# COMPACT_ATOMS: atom_id res chain seq x y z
N MET A 1 -29.06 18.91 -8.19
CA MET A 1 -29.25 17.45 -7.98
C MET A 1 -28.73 16.72 -9.22
N VAL A 2 -27.44 16.40 -9.26
CA VAL A 2 -26.78 15.80 -10.45
C VAL A 2 -26.69 14.29 -10.23
N ARG A 3 -27.50 13.52 -10.98
CA ARG A 3 -27.38 12.07 -11.08
C ARG A 3 -26.06 11.74 -11.78
N LYS A 4 -25.01 11.39 -11.02
CA LYS A 4 -23.80 10.78 -11.59
C LYS A 4 -24.16 9.35 -12.03
N SER A 5 -24.10 9.08 -13.33
CA SER A 5 -24.57 7.84 -13.94
C SER A 5 -23.67 6.65 -13.57
N LEU A 6 -24.29 5.54 -13.14
CA LEU A 6 -23.60 4.26 -12.89
C LEU A 6 -22.81 3.73 -14.11
N VAL A 7 -23.13 4.23 -15.30
CA VAL A 7 -22.56 3.79 -16.59
C VAL A 7 -21.06 4.10 -16.70
N CYS A 8 -20.59 5.21 -16.11
CA CYS A 8 -19.18 5.61 -16.21
C CYS A 8 -18.24 4.72 -15.36
N ARG A 9 -18.74 4.20 -14.22
CA ARG A 9 -17.99 3.28 -13.35
C ARG A 9 -17.85 1.89 -13.96
N SER A 10 -18.88 1.42 -14.69
CA SER A 10 -18.84 0.10 -15.32
C SER A 10 -17.89 0.05 -16.51
N LEU A 11 -17.76 1.14 -17.29
CA LEU A 11 -16.83 1.22 -18.41
C LEU A 11 -15.35 1.21 -17.98
N LEU A 12 -15.03 1.80 -16.83
CA LEU A 12 -13.67 1.80 -16.28
C LEU A 12 -13.26 0.40 -15.80
N LEU A 13 -14.17 -0.34 -15.16
CA LEU A 13 -13.94 -1.71 -14.72
C LEU A 13 -13.76 -2.68 -15.89
N THR A 14 -14.52 -2.53 -16.97
CA THR A 14 -14.37 -3.37 -18.16
C THR A 14 -13.05 -3.10 -18.90
N LEU A 15 -12.55 -1.86 -18.90
CA LEU A 15 -11.26 -1.52 -19.52
C LEU A 15 -10.07 -2.15 -18.78
N VAL A 16 -10.11 -2.19 -17.43
CA VAL A 16 -9.08 -2.85 -16.61
C VAL A 16 -9.05 -4.37 -16.87
N VAL A 17 -10.22 -4.99 -17.06
CA VAL A 17 -10.31 -6.43 -17.34
C VAL A 17 -9.80 -6.78 -18.74
N ILE A 18 -10.10 -5.96 -19.76
CA ILE A 18 -9.69 -6.24 -21.16
C ILE A 18 -8.18 -6.04 -21.36
N VAL A 19 -7.57 -5.03 -20.72
CA VAL A 19 -6.11 -4.83 -20.77
C VAL A 19 -5.39 -5.94 -19.97
N GLY A 20 -5.98 -6.43 -18.88
CA GLY A 20 -5.44 -7.55 -18.09
C GLY A 20 -5.41 -8.88 -18.86
N SER A 21 -6.32 -9.10 -19.81
CA SER A 21 -6.38 -10.34 -20.60
C SER A 21 -5.37 -10.44 -21.77
N CYS A 22 -4.64 -9.37 -22.10
CA CYS A 22 -3.70 -9.37 -23.23
C CYS A 22 -2.25 -9.74 -22.86
N PHE A 23 -1.95 -10.07 -21.61
CA PHE A 23 -0.57 -10.32 -21.13
C PHE A 23 -0.34 -11.72 -20.55
N TYR A 24 -1.12 -12.73 -20.93
CA TYR A 24 -0.83 -14.12 -20.55
C TYR A 24 0.31 -14.69 -21.41
N GLY A 25 1.55 -14.38 -21.03
CA GLY A 25 2.73 -15.18 -21.38
C GLY A 25 3.12 -16.05 -20.19
N PRO A 26 3.33 -17.35 -20.33
CA PRO A 26 3.88 -18.16 -19.25
C PRO A 26 5.38 -17.87 -19.15
N SER A 27 5.79 -16.95 -18.28
CA SER A 27 7.18 -16.87 -17.84
C SER A 27 7.40 -17.90 -16.73
N VAL A 28 7.65 -19.13 -17.14
CA VAL A 28 8.32 -20.11 -16.30
C VAL A 28 9.77 -19.64 -16.18
N VAL A 29 10.31 -19.62 -14.94
CA VAL A 29 11.59 -19.04 -14.48
C VAL A 29 11.42 -17.65 -13.87
N ARG A 30 11.23 -17.57 -12.55
CA ARG A 30 11.48 -16.32 -11.79
C ARG A 30 13.00 -16.08 -11.75
N ALA A 31 13.51 -15.46 -12.81
CA ALA A 31 14.89 -15.01 -12.92
C ALA A 31 15.13 -13.86 -11.95
N ASP A 32 16.22 -13.98 -11.16
CA ASP A 32 16.84 -12.97 -10.29
C ASP A 32 15.91 -11.85 -9.82
N GLU A 33 15.06 -12.14 -8.84
CA GLU A 33 14.24 -11.09 -8.26
C GLU A 33 15.17 -10.04 -7.63
N THR A 34 15.11 -8.79 -8.11
CA THR A 34 15.97 -7.72 -7.60
C THR A 34 15.85 -7.60 -6.08
N LEU A 35 16.98 -7.33 -5.41
CA LEU A 35 16.98 -7.08 -3.96
C LEU A 35 16.22 -5.82 -3.57
N TRP A 36 16.05 -4.91 -4.53
CA TRP A 36 15.39 -3.63 -4.34
C TRP A 36 14.11 -3.55 -5.16
N GLU A 37 13.10 -2.93 -4.58
CA GLU A 37 11.87 -2.50 -5.23
C GLU A 37 11.72 -0.99 -5.02
N MET A 38 11.22 -0.29 -6.03
CA MET A 38 10.87 1.12 -5.95
C MET A 38 9.50 1.33 -6.58
N GLY A 39 8.69 2.18 -5.99
CA GLY A 39 7.33 2.41 -6.47
C GLY A 39 6.74 3.72 -5.98
N ALA A 40 5.55 4.01 -6.47
CA ALA A 40 4.73 5.11 -6.01
C ALA A 40 3.28 4.66 -5.91
N GLN A 41 2.51 5.31 -5.03
CA GLN A 41 1.07 5.10 -4.92
C GLN A 41 0.34 6.39 -4.56
N GLY A 42 -0.97 6.39 -4.78
CA GLY A 42 -1.88 7.38 -4.24
C GLY A 42 -3.09 6.69 -3.62
N GLY A 43 -3.71 7.34 -2.65
CA GLY A 43 -4.86 6.82 -1.93
C GLY A 43 -5.70 7.91 -1.28
N TRP A 44 -6.85 7.51 -0.75
CA TRP A 44 -7.80 8.39 -0.06
C TRP A 44 -8.38 7.68 1.17
N SER A 45 -8.88 8.44 2.15
CA SER A 45 -9.57 7.86 3.31
C SER A 45 -10.93 7.26 2.92
N TYR A 46 -11.27 6.14 3.55
CA TYR A 46 -12.55 5.44 3.33
C TYR A 46 -13.63 5.77 4.37
N ASN A 47 -13.27 6.46 5.46
CA ASN A 47 -14.20 6.82 6.52
C ASN A 47 -14.84 8.20 6.28
N ASP A 48 -16.06 8.34 6.77
CA ASP A 48 -16.77 9.62 6.92
C ASP A 48 -16.35 10.31 8.24
N ASP A 49 -15.05 10.33 8.54
CA ASP A 49 -14.52 11.14 9.64
C ASP A 49 -14.72 12.63 9.33
N GLU A 50 -14.44 13.49 10.31
CA GLU A 50 -14.61 14.95 10.17
C GLU A 50 -13.86 15.50 8.94
N GLU A 51 -12.77 14.84 8.53
CA GLU A 51 -11.96 15.23 7.38
C GLU A 51 -11.66 14.09 6.40
N SER A 52 -11.72 14.40 5.10
CA SER A 52 -11.26 13.50 4.04
C SER A 52 -9.76 13.67 3.82
N PHE A 53 -9.05 12.55 3.71
CA PHE A 53 -7.60 12.55 3.47
C PHE A 53 -7.26 12.03 2.09
N ASN A 54 -6.25 12.64 1.46
CA ASN A 54 -5.58 12.14 0.26
C ASN A 54 -4.10 11.97 0.55
N GLN A 55 -3.52 10.88 0.06
CA GLN A 55 -2.12 10.56 0.30
C GLN A 55 -1.43 10.19 -1.02
N ALA A 56 -0.18 10.62 -1.17
CA ALA A 56 0.71 10.19 -2.24
C ALA A 56 2.05 9.74 -1.64
N ASP A 57 2.56 8.60 -2.08
CA ASP A 57 3.74 7.95 -1.50
C ASP A 57 4.78 7.64 -2.57
N ILE A 58 6.05 7.77 -2.20
CA ILE A 58 7.18 7.10 -2.84
C ILE A 58 7.65 6.00 -1.89
N ILE A 59 7.85 4.79 -2.42
CA ILE A 59 8.20 3.59 -1.67
C ILE A 59 9.52 3.05 -2.19
N VAL A 60 10.38 2.62 -1.27
CA VAL A 60 11.57 1.82 -1.56
C VAL A 60 11.56 0.64 -0.61
N ALA A 61 11.73 -0.58 -1.13
CA ALA A 61 11.81 -1.78 -0.31
C ALA A 61 13.07 -2.58 -0.62
N TYR A 62 13.61 -3.22 0.41
CA TYR A 62 14.77 -4.10 0.35
C TYR A 62 14.37 -5.49 0.82
N ARG A 63 14.66 -6.53 0.02
CA ARG A 63 14.40 -7.92 0.40
C ARG A 63 15.34 -8.37 1.51
N LEU A 64 14.76 -8.88 2.58
CA LEU A 64 15.49 -9.48 3.69
C LEU A 64 15.76 -10.97 3.40
N PRO A 65 16.81 -11.55 4.03
CA PRO A 65 17.20 -12.94 3.80
C PRO A 65 16.20 -13.95 4.39
N LEU A 66 15.24 -13.50 5.20
CA LEU A 66 14.28 -14.38 5.86
C LEU A 66 13.15 -14.73 4.89
N GLN A 67 13.20 -15.98 4.42
CA GLN A 67 12.32 -16.56 3.41
C GLN A 67 11.92 -17.97 3.82
N TRP A 68 10.72 -18.38 3.42
CA TRP A 68 10.18 -19.71 3.67
C TRP A 68 9.48 -20.21 2.42
N GLN A 69 9.69 -21.48 2.09
CA GLN A 69 8.97 -22.19 1.04
C GLN A 69 8.37 -23.46 1.63
N ARG A 70 7.10 -23.73 1.32
CA ARG A 70 6.40 -24.92 1.80
C ARG A 70 5.61 -25.57 0.67
N TRP A 71 5.81 -26.89 0.52
CA TRP A 71 5.07 -27.74 -0.41
C TRP A 71 5.10 -27.27 -1.87
N ASP A 72 6.16 -26.57 -2.29
CA ASP A 72 6.33 -25.97 -3.62
C ASP A 72 5.19 -25.01 -4.05
N VAL A 73 4.32 -24.62 -3.11
CA VAL A 73 3.16 -23.77 -3.37
C VAL A 73 3.20 -22.53 -2.51
N LEU A 74 3.51 -22.63 -1.22
CA LEU A 74 3.52 -21.45 -0.37
C LEU A 74 4.92 -20.84 -0.34
N ASN A 75 5.06 -19.63 -0.84
CA ASN A 75 6.29 -18.85 -0.76
C ASN A 75 6.03 -17.65 0.16
N ALA A 76 6.88 -17.45 1.15
CA ALA A 76 6.81 -16.30 2.04
C ALA A 76 8.18 -15.62 2.13
N SER A 77 8.22 -14.30 2.03
CA SER A 77 9.45 -13.53 2.16
C SER A 77 9.22 -12.27 2.97
N THR A 78 10.31 -11.69 3.47
CA THR A 78 10.24 -10.45 4.25
C THR A 78 10.97 -9.31 3.55
N ARG A 79 10.49 -8.09 3.75
CA ARG A 79 11.12 -6.87 3.23
C ARG A 79 11.22 -5.80 4.31
N LEU A 80 12.25 -4.98 4.21
CA LEU A 80 12.36 -3.70 4.91
C LEU A 80 11.89 -2.61 3.95
N THR A 81 10.94 -1.79 4.37
CA THR A 81 10.29 -0.81 3.50
C THR A 81 10.45 0.60 4.08
N GLY A 82 10.90 1.52 3.24
CA GLY A 82 10.93 2.95 3.50
C GLY A 82 9.93 3.68 2.62
N MET A 83 9.25 4.68 3.17
CA MET A 83 8.26 5.46 2.45
C MET A 83 8.36 6.94 2.82
N VAL A 84 8.23 7.79 1.81
CA VAL A 84 8.06 9.23 1.97
C VAL A 84 6.73 9.62 1.37
N SER A 85 5.92 10.35 2.13
CA SER A 85 4.53 10.60 1.79
C SER A 85 4.16 12.06 1.95
N VAL A 86 3.21 12.51 1.13
CA VAL A 86 2.45 13.74 1.34
C VAL A 86 1.03 13.33 1.75
N LEU A 87 0.53 13.89 2.85
CA LEU A 87 -0.86 13.72 3.31
C LEU A 87 -1.54 15.08 3.33
N ASP A 88 -2.69 15.15 2.68
CA ASP A 88 -3.55 16.32 2.59
C ASP A 88 -4.90 16.01 3.24
N GLY A 89 -5.39 16.90 4.11
CA GLY A 89 -6.68 16.77 4.78
C GLY A 89 -7.01 18.02 5.60
N GLY A 90 -8.29 18.36 5.75
CA GLY A 90 -8.71 19.54 6.52
C GLY A 90 -8.14 20.87 6.06
N GLY A 91 -7.79 21.00 4.77
CA GLY A 91 -7.15 22.19 4.20
C GLY A 91 -5.67 22.36 4.56
N ASP A 92 -5.07 21.37 5.23
CA ASP A 92 -3.67 21.34 5.60
C ASP A 92 -2.94 20.19 4.88
N THR A 93 -1.66 20.42 4.59
CA THR A 93 -0.77 19.41 4.00
C THR A 93 0.42 19.14 4.92
N GLY A 94 0.82 17.88 5.06
CA GLY A 94 1.98 17.46 5.83
C GLY A 94 2.77 16.35 5.15
N LEU A 95 4.01 16.16 5.62
CA LEU A 95 4.91 15.11 5.17
C LEU A 95 4.93 13.96 6.17
N LEU A 96 5.09 12.74 5.66
CA LEU A 96 5.30 11.55 6.46
C LEU A 96 6.56 10.82 6.01
N GLY A 97 7.27 10.26 6.98
CA GLY A 97 8.33 9.29 6.75
C GLY A 97 7.99 8.00 7.48
N THR A 98 8.00 6.87 6.77
CA THR A 98 7.71 5.56 7.36
C THR A 98 8.86 4.59 7.15
N LEU A 99 9.21 3.85 8.19
CA LEU A 99 10.07 2.67 8.11
C LEU A 99 9.31 1.47 8.66
N GLY A 100 9.21 0.41 7.88
CA GLY A 100 8.38 -0.75 8.20
C GLY A 100 8.97 -2.08 7.73
N LEU A 101 8.34 -3.15 8.20
CA LEU A 101 8.60 -4.51 7.76
C LEU A 101 7.36 -5.06 7.07
N GLU A 102 7.57 -5.80 5.99
CA GLU A 102 6.50 -6.46 5.24
C GLU A 102 6.75 -7.96 5.16
N LEU A 103 5.66 -8.73 5.20
CA LEU A 103 5.56 -10.12 4.83
C LEU A 103 4.84 -10.22 3.48
N LEU A 104 5.48 -10.91 2.55
CA LEU A 104 5.00 -11.21 1.22
C LEU A 104 4.63 -12.68 1.17
N ILE A 105 3.47 -13.00 0.59
CA ILE A 105 2.94 -14.36 0.53
C ILE A 105 2.47 -14.65 -0.90
N GLY A 106 3.25 -15.46 -1.60
CA GLY A 106 2.97 -15.97 -2.94
C GLY A 106 2.42 -17.41 -2.92
N LEU A 107 1.66 -17.77 -3.96
CA LEU A 107 1.03 -19.08 -4.11
C LEU A 107 1.38 -19.73 -5.47
N GLY A 108 2.31 -20.68 -5.48
CA GLY A 108 2.76 -21.42 -6.65
C GLY A 108 3.24 -20.47 -7.74
N ASP A 109 2.77 -20.70 -8.96
CA ASP A 109 3.04 -19.86 -10.12
C ASP A 109 2.04 -18.69 -10.27
N SER A 110 1.26 -18.37 -9.22
CA SER A 110 0.31 -17.26 -9.26
C SER A 110 1.02 -15.93 -9.55
N PRO A 111 0.47 -15.09 -10.45
CA PRO A 111 0.95 -13.72 -10.64
C PRO A 111 0.57 -12.80 -9.47
N PHE A 112 -0.26 -13.27 -8.53
CA PHE A 112 -0.67 -12.53 -7.36
C PHE A 112 0.18 -12.85 -6.12
N GLU A 113 0.47 -11.82 -5.35
CA GLU A 113 1.13 -11.91 -4.05
C GLU A 113 0.38 -11.07 -3.01
N PHE A 114 0.16 -11.64 -1.82
CA PHE A 114 -0.39 -10.90 -0.70
C PHE A 114 0.73 -10.20 0.06
N ARG A 115 0.53 -8.92 0.39
CA ARG A 115 1.46 -8.12 1.18
C ARG A 115 0.80 -7.68 2.47
N THR A 116 1.46 -7.89 3.60
CA THR A 116 1.00 -7.33 4.87
C THR A 116 2.18 -6.87 5.69
N GLY A 117 2.02 -5.81 6.45
CA GLY A 117 3.14 -5.23 7.16
C GLY A 117 2.73 -4.10 8.06
N GLY A 118 3.75 -3.52 8.69
CA GLY A 118 3.59 -2.33 9.48
C GLY A 118 4.91 -1.69 9.81
N GLY A 119 4.84 -0.46 10.29
CA GLY A 119 6.01 0.37 10.51
C GLY A 119 5.77 1.55 11.43
N ALA A 120 6.87 2.19 11.77
CA ALA A 120 6.90 3.46 12.48
C ALA A 120 6.80 4.60 11.48
N THR A 121 5.86 5.51 11.71
CA THR A 121 5.59 6.67 10.87
C THR A 121 5.79 7.94 11.68
N LEU A 122 6.60 8.85 11.15
CA LEU A 122 6.77 10.21 11.65
C LEU A 122 6.04 11.18 10.74
N MET A 123 5.30 12.10 11.34
CA MET A 123 4.52 13.13 10.65
C MET A 123 5.10 14.51 10.96
N SER A 124 5.28 15.35 9.94
CA SER A 124 5.68 16.75 10.13
C SER A 124 4.55 17.59 10.76
N ARG A 125 3.32 17.11 10.63
CA ARG A 125 2.07 17.71 11.12
C ARG A 125 1.16 16.57 11.58
N TYR A 126 0.49 16.76 12.70
CA TYR A 126 -0.43 15.76 13.28
C TYR A 126 -1.83 16.33 13.55
N LYS A 127 -2.08 17.57 13.10
CA LYS A 127 -3.40 18.22 13.12
C LYS A 127 -3.74 18.71 11.73
N TYR A 128 -4.89 18.31 11.22
CA TYR A 128 -5.38 18.54 9.87
C TYR A 128 -6.83 18.98 9.95
N GLY A 129 -7.11 20.27 9.80
CA GLY A 129 -8.44 20.80 10.12
C GLY A 129 -8.84 20.49 11.56
N ASP A 130 -10.00 19.87 11.74
CA ASP A 130 -10.49 19.42 13.05
C ASP A 130 -9.93 18.06 13.50
N GLU A 131 -9.25 17.33 12.61
CA GLU A 131 -8.67 16.02 12.90
C GLU A 131 -7.32 16.12 13.60
N ASP A 132 -7.12 15.34 14.67
CA ASP A 132 -5.94 15.41 15.54
C ASP A 132 -5.44 13.99 15.88
N PHE A 133 -4.35 13.60 15.22
CA PHE A 133 -3.65 12.31 15.40
C PHE A 133 -2.94 12.19 16.76
N GLY A 134 -3.00 13.24 17.60
CA GLY A 134 -2.49 13.26 18.98
C GLY A 134 -0.99 13.56 19.10
N GLY A 135 -0.21 13.28 18.06
CA GLY A 135 1.22 13.60 18.02
C GLY A 135 1.92 13.11 16.75
N ALA A 136 3.20 13.47 16.63
CA ALA A 136 3.98 13.26 15.41
C ALA A 136 4.35 11.80 15.11
N PHE A 137 4.27 10.89 16.09
CA PHE A 137 4.61 9.48 15.91
C PHE A 137 3.35 8.61 15.82
N GLN A 138 3.28 7.75 14.80
CA GLN A 138 2.19 6.81 14.56
C GLN A 138 2.76 5.44 14.18
N PHE A 139 1.98 4.39 14.42
CA PHE A 139 2.16 3.09 13.80
C PHE A 139 1.27 3.00 12.57
N THR A 140 1.85 2.61 11.43
CA THR A 140 1.11 2.30 10.22
C THR A 140 1.06 0.79 10.07
N SER A 141 -0.11 0.23 9.82
CA SER A 141 -0.30 -1.18 9.45
C SER A 141 -1.03 -1.25 8.11
N HIS A 142 -0.75 -2.28 7.31
CA HIS A 142 -1.39 -2.42 6.00
C HIS A 142 -1.56 -3.88 5.57
N LEU A 143 -2.50 -4.06 4.66
CA LEU A 143 -2.77 -5.28 3.92
C LEU A 143 -2.99 -4.92 2.46
N GLY A 144 -2.40 -5.66 1.54
CA GLY A 144 -2.45 -5.37 0.12
C GLY A 144 -2.34 -6.61 -0.75
N LEU A 145 -2.65 -6.39 -2.02
CA LEU A 145 -2.53 -7.38 -3.08
C LEU A 145 -1.67 -6.77 -4.19
N GLU A 146 -0.65 -7.51 -4.59
CA GLU A 146 0.23 -7.20 -5.70
C GLU A 146 -0.05 -8.16 -6.86
N TYR A 147 0.03 -7.64 -8.08
CA TYR A 147 -0.12 -8.36 -9.33
C TYR A 147 1.10 -8.11 -10.20
N HIS A 148 1.90 -9.16 -10.44
CA HIS A 148 3.05 -9.13 -11.34
C HIS A 148 2.60 -9.43 -12.76
N PHE A 149 2.73 -8.43 -13.65
CA PHE A 149 2.41 -8.59 -15.07
C PHE A 149 3.64 -8.61 -15.98
N LEU A 150 4.80 -8.21 -15.45
CA LEU A 150 6.13 -8.46 -16.04
C LEU A 150 7.08 -8.92 -14.92
N GLU A 151 8.23 -9.48 -15.31
CA GLU A 151 9.24 -9.98 -14.35
C GLU A 151 9.72 -8.91 -13.35
N SER A 152 9.76 -7.64 -13.74
CA SER A 152 10.22 -6.53 -12.89
C SER A 152 9.19 -5.41 -12.73
N LEU A 153 7.92 -5.66 -13.08
CA LEU A 153 6.86 -4.66 -12.97
C LEU A 153 5.56 -5.27 -12.47
N SER A 154 4.99 -4.58 -11.49
CA SER A 154 3.77 -4.99 -10.81
C SER A 154 2.85 -3.79 -10.57
N ALA A 155 1.60 -4.10 -10.27
CA ALA A 155 0.63 -3.16 -9.77
C ALA A 155 0.17 -3.66 -8.41
N PHE A 156 0.00 -2.75 -7.46
CA PHE A 156 -0.43 -3.13 -6.13
C PHE A 156 -1.53 -2.19 -5.63
N THR A 157 -2.34 -2.72 -4.72
CA THR A 157 -3.34 -1.96 -3.98
C THR A 157 -3.23 -2.33 -2.51
N ARG A 158 -3.49 -1.38 -1.62
CA ARG A 158 -3.44 -1.62 -0.18
C ARG A 158 -4.54 -0.87 0.56
N ILE A 159 -4.96 -1.46 1.67
CA ILE A 159 -5.63 -0.75 2.77
C ILE A 159 -4.59 -0.50 3.85
N GLN A 160 -4.63 0.67 4.46
CA GLN A 160 -3.73 1.05 5.55
C GLN A 160 -4.52 1.64 6.71
N HIS A 161 -3.98 1.52 7.90
CA HIS A 161 -4.50 2.12 9.12
C HIS A 161 -3.34 2.70 9.93
N MET A 162 -3.50 3.93 10.40
CA MET A 162 -2.50 4.66 11.18
C MET A 162 -3.04 4.88 12.59
N SER A 163 -2.28 4.56 13.63
CA SER A 163 -2.70 4.88 14.99
C SER A 163 -1.50 5.11 15.90
N ASN A 164 -1.68 5.91 16.96
CA ASN A 164 -0.62 6.12 17.95
C ASN A 164 -0.58 5.02 19.03
N ALA A 165 -1.42 3.99 18.92
CA ALA A 165 -1.55 2.89 19.88
C ALA A 165 -1.65 3.33 21.36
N GLY A 166 -2.21 4.52 21.62
CA GLY A 166 -2.38 5.07 22.97
C GLY A 166 -1.12 5.73 23.56
N ILE A 167 -0.07 6.00 22.75
CA ILE A 167 1.10 6.76 23.19
C ILE A 167 0.71 8.19 23.58
N TYR A 168 -0.28 8.77 22.91
CA TYR A 168 -0.81 10.09 23.19
C TYR A 168 -2.24 10.00 23.75
N SER A 169 -2.67 11.04 24.46
CA SER A 169 -3.98 11.08 25.15
C SER A 169 -5.19 11.12 24.21
N ARG A 170 -4.98 11.25 22.90
CA ARG A 170 -6.02 11.31 21.88
C ARG A 170 -5.64 10.31 20.78
N THR A 171 -6.48 9.32 20.52
CA THR A 171 -6.25 8.30 19.50
C THR A 171 -7.33 8.44 18.44
N ARG A 172 -7.02 9.15 17.36
CA ARG A 172 -7.80 9.17 16.13
C ARG A 172 -6.86 8.79 14.98
N GLY A 173 -7.33 7.89 14.13
CA GLY A 173 -6.57 7.20 13.08
C GLY A 173 -7.10 5.79 12.87
#